data_AF-A0A7C0XPJ4-F1
#
_entry.id   AF-A0A7C0XPJ4-F1
#
_cell.length_a   1.000
_cell.length_b   1.000
_cell.length_c   1.000
_cell.angle_alpha   90.00
_cell.angle_beta   90.00
_cell.angle_gamma   90.00
#
_symmetry.space_group_name_H-M   'P 1'
#
loop_
_entity.id
_entity.type
_entity.pdbx_description
1 polymer ?
#
loop_
_entity_poly.entity_id
_entity_poly.type
_entity_poly.pdbx_seq_one_letter_code
_entity_poly.pdbx_strand_id
1 'polypeptide(L)'
;MRLSRFPLSTLKETPADAEIVSHQLMMRAGMLRKQAAGIYSWLPLGLRVLRKVEAIVREEMERAGALELLMPAVQPAELWEESGRWEQYGPELLRFHDRHQREFCFGPTHEEIITDIARREIRSYKQLPVNYYQIQTKFRDEIRPRFGIMRAREFLMKDAYSFHIDQASLDKTYQVMYDAYSRIFTRLGLGFRPVQADSGTIGGSVSHEFHVLADSGEDAIAFSSSGEYAANVERAEAMAPAGDRPAPAADMTAVDTPGQHSIEDVCTFLDTRADRCVKT
;
A
#
# COMPACT_ATOMS: atom_id res chain seq x y z
N MET A 1 -15.93 17.28 -26.57
CA MET A 1 -15.48 16.38 -27.67
C MET A 1 -16.67 15.52 -28.07
N ARG A 2 -16.95 15.35 -29.37
CA ARG A 2 -18.06 14.50 -29.84
C ARG A 2 -17.65 13.03 -29.82
N LEU A 3 -18.57 12.11 -29.48
CA LEU A 3 -18.29 10.67 -29.44
C LEU A 3 -17.81 10.12 -30.79
N SER A 4 -18.29 10.67 -31.90
CA SER A 4 -17.85 10.29 -33.26
C SER A 4 -16.36 10.55 -33.55
N ARG A 5 -15.67 11.34 -32.71
CA ARG A 5 -14.22 11.59 -32.78
C ARG A 5 -13.46 11.01 -31.59
N PHE A 6 -14.12 10.18 -30.81
CA PHE A 6 -13.54 9.54 -29.64
C PHE A 6 -13.75 8.03 -29.79
N PRO A 7 -12.73 7.27 -30.22
CA PRO A 7 -12.85 5.85 -30.52
C PRO A 7 -13.03 5.05 -29.21
N LEU A 8 -14.26 5.08 -28.68
CA LEU A 8 -14.66 4.36 -27.49
C LEU A 8 -14.96 2.90 -27.85
N SER A 9 -14.06 2.00 -27.49
CA SER A 9 -14.28 0.56 -27.60
C SER A 9 -14.89 0.05 -26.31
N THR A 10 -16.21 -0.17 -26.30
CA THR A 10 -16.89 -0.85 -25.19
C THR A 10 -16.89 -2.36 -25.40
N LEU A 11 -16.97 -3.12 -24.30
CA LEU A 11 -17.13 -4.57 -24.34
C LEU A 11 -18.54 -4.95 -23.86
N LYS A 12 -19.24 -5.77 -24.64
CA LYS A 12 -20.56 -6.29 -24.29
C LYS A 12 -20.46 -7.23 -23.07
N GLU A 13 -19.51 -8.14 -23.13
CA GLU A 13 -19.28 -9.19 -22.14
C GLU A 13 -18.12 -8.80 -21.21
N THR A 14 -18.21 -9.24 -19.96
CA THR A 14 -17.16 -9.08 -18.97
C THR A 14 -16.03 -10.09 -19.26
N PRO A 15 -14.76 -9.66 -19.32
CA PRO A 15 -13.64 -10.60 -19.41
C PRO A 15 -13.64 -11.60 -18.25
N ALA A 16 -13.36 -12.88 -18.52
CA ALA A 16 -13.40 -13.93 -17.51
C ALA A 16 -12.39 -13.75 -16.36
N ASP A 17 -11.32 -12.99 -16.59
CA ASP A 17 -10.27 -12.67 -15.62
C ASP A 17 -10.55 -11.41 -14.79
N ALA A 18 -11.75 -10.81 -14.93
CA ALA A 18 -12.16 -9.64 -14.17
C ALA A 18 -13.05 -10.03 -12.98
N GLU A 19 -12.44 -10.18 -11.81
CA GLU A 19 -13.12 -10.65 -10.60
C GLU A 19 -14.00 -9.59 -9.92
N ILE A 20 -13.46 -8.38 -9.73
CA ILE A 20 -14.18 -7.32 -8.99
C ILE A 20 -14.91 -6.34 -9.90
N VAL A 21 -15.99 -5.76 -9.37
CA VAL A 21 -16.90 -4.88 -10.13
C VAL A 21 -16.18 -3.69 -10.78
N SER A 22 -15.22 -3.05 -10.09
CA SER A 22 -14.49 -1.90 -10.64
C SER A 22 -13.66 -2.31 -11.87
N HIS A 23 -12.93 -3.43 -11.79
CA HIS A 23 -12.14 -3.97 -12.90
C HIS A 23 -13.05 -4.35 -14.09
N GLN A 24 -14.16 -5.03 -13.83
CA GLN A 24 -15.15 -5.40 -14.85
C GLN A 24 -15.69 -4.15 -15.58
N LEU A 25 -16.13 -3.14 -14.82
CA LEU A 25 -16.69 -1.92 -15.38
C LEU A 25 -15.66 -1.09 -16.15
N MET A 26 -14.44 -0.93 -15.64
CA MET A 26 -13.38 -0.18 -16.31
C MET A 26 -12.98 -0.83 -17.65
N MET A 27 -12.93 -2.16 -17.72
CA MET A 27 -12.67 -2.88 -18.96
C MET A 27 -13.83 -2.72 -19.96
N ARG A 28 -15.08 -2.90 -19.51
CA ARG A 28 -16.28 -2.79 -20.36
C ARG A 28 -16.53 -1.37 -20.86
N ALA A 29 -16.25 -0.37 -20.04
CA ALA A 29 -16.37 1.04 -20.40
C ALA A 29 -15.23 1.52 -21.31
N GLY A 30 -14.26 0.66 -21.66
CA GLY A 30 -13.14 1.06 -22.50
C GLY A 30 -12.20 2.07 -21.82
N MET A 31 -12.04 1.96 -20.49
CA MET A 31 -11.09 2.78 -19.73
C MET A 31 -9.71 2.13 -19.66
N LEU A 32 -9.66 0.80 -19.64
CA LEU A 32 -8.44 0.01 -19.54
C LEU A 32 -8.39 -1.09 -20.60
N ARG A 33 -7.16 -1.50 -20.94
CA ARG A 33 -6.88 -2.73 -21.69
C ARG A 33 -5.70 -3.45 -21.07
N LYS A 34 -5.82 -4.74 -20.82
CA LYS A 34 -4.74 -5.60 -20.32
C LYS A 34 -3.74 -5.91 -21.44
N GLN A 35 -2.44 -5.78 -21.17
CA GLN A 35 -1.36 -6.24 -22.07
C GLN A 35 -0.70 -7.51 -21.53
N ALA A 36 -0.54 -7.59 -20.21
CA ALA A 36 -0.05 -8.76 -19.51
C ALA A 36 -0.69 -8.84 -18.11
N ALA A 37 -0.43 -9.90 -17.36
CA ALA A 37 -0.87 -9.99 -15.97
C ALA A 37 -0.33 -8.79 -15.15
N GLY A 38 -1.23 -8.01 -14.55
CA GLY A 38 -0.87 -6.81 -13.80
C GLY A 38 -0.34 -5.64 -14.62
N ILE A 39 -0.49 -5.63 -15.95
CA ILE A 39 0.00 -4.54 -16.82
C ILE A 39 -1.14 -4.07 -17.72
N TYR A 40 -1.48 -2.78 -17.61
CA TYR A 40 -2.66 -2.19 -18.23
C TYR A 40 -2.35 -0.87 -18.92
N SER A 41 -2.98 -0.67 -20.08
CA SER A 41 -2.98 0.58 -20.81
C SER A 41 -4.20 1.39 -20.43
N TRP A 42 -3.98 2.64 -20.04
CA TRP A 42 -5.02 3.63 -19.86
C TRP A 42 -5.51 4.13 -21.22
N LEU A 43 -6.74 3.74 -21.58
CA LEU A 43 -7.40 4.25 -22.77
C LEU A 43 -7.86 5.72 -22.55
N PRO A 44 -8.20 6.47 -23.61
CA PRO A 44 -8.46 7.91 -23.49
C PRO A 44 -9.50 8.31 -22.43
N LEU A 45 -10.51 7.48 -22.16
CA LEU A 45 -11.52 7.77 -21.11
C LEU A 45 -10.92 7.60 -19.72
N GLY A 46 -10.24 6.47 -19.48
CA GLY A 46 -9.54 6.19 -18.24
C GLY A 46 -8.46 7.22 -17.94
N LEU A 47 -7.66 7.57 -18.95
CA LEU A 47 -6.60 8.56 -18.81
C LEU A 47 -7.14 9.94 -18.43
N ARG A 48 -8.29 10.36 -18.97
CA ARG A 48 -8.93 11.64 -18.56
C ARG A 48 -9.36 11.63 -17.09
N VAL A 49 -9.81 10.49 -16.58
CA VAL A 49 -10.15 10.34 -15.15
C VAL A 49 -8.87 10.37 -14.31
N LEU A 50 -7.85 9.60 -14.69
CA LEU A 50 -6.54 9.59 -14.02
C LEU A 50 -5.96 11.00 -13.90
N ARG A 51 -5.94 11.78 -14.99
CA ARG A 51 -5.44 13.17 -14.96
C ARG A 51 -6.26 14.12 -14.07
N LYS A 52 -7.56 13.87 -13.88
CA LYS A 52 -8.37 14.61 -12.91
C LYS A 52 -7.99 14.27 -11.47
N VAL A 53 -7.73 12.99 -11.20
CA VAL A 53 -7.22 12.55 -9.89
C VAL A 53 -5.87 13.19 -9.60
N GLU A 54 -4.93 13.11 -10.55
CA GLU A 54 -3.61 13.72 -10.39
C GLU A 54 -3.69 15.24 -10.18
N ALA A 55 -4.60 15.95 -10.86
CA ALA A 55 -4.77 17.39 -10.67
C ALA A 55 -5.19 17.73 -9.24
N ILE A 56 -6.17 17.00 -8.67
CA ILE A 56 -6.58 17.18 -7.27
C ILE A 56 -5.41 16.88 -6.32
N VAL A 57 -4.66 15.81 -6.59
CA VAL A 57 -3.48 15.46 -5.79
C VAL A 57 -2.46 16.59 -5.82
N ARG A 58 -2.08 17.09 -7.01
CA ARG A 58 -1.11 18.19 -7.15
C ARG A 58 -1.54 19.43 -6.40
N GLU A 59 -2.79 19.86 -6.57
CA GLU A 59 -3.33 21.05 -5.89
C GLU A 59 -3.23 20.93 -4.35
N GLU A 60 -3.52 19.75 -3.79
CA GLU A 60 -3.43 19.55 -2.34
C GLU A 60 -1.99 19.39 -1.83
N MET A 61 -1.09 18.83 -2.65
CA MET A 61 0.34 18.76 -2.34
C MET A 61 0.99 20.14 -2.38
N GLU A 62 0.67 20.96 -3.37
CA GLU A 62 1.11 22.37 -3.45
C GLU A 62 0.56 23.18 -2.26
N ARG A 63 -0.72 22.98 -1.90
CA ARG A 63 -1.32 23.58 -0.70
C ARG A 63 -0.60 23.17 0.60
N ALA A 64 -0.06 21.95 0.63
CA ALA A 64 0.74 21.43 1.74
C ALA A 64 2.20 21.93 1.73
N GLY A 65 2.60 22.72 0.73
CA GLY A 65 3.97 23.22 0.57
C GLY A 65 4.96 22.17 0.05
N ALA A 66 4.46 21.06 -0.52
CA ALA A 66 5.31 20.04 -1.14
C ALA A 66 5.72 20.44 -2.56
N LEU A 67 6.94 20.10 -2.94
CA LEU A 67 7.58 20.48 -4.20
C LEU A 67 7.58 19.29 -5.16
N GLU A 68 6.91 19.43 -6.31
CA GLU A 68 6.89 18.38 -7.32
C GLU A 68 8.26 18.27 -8.02
N LEU A 69 8.78 17.07 -8.11
CA LEU A 69 9.93 16.70 -8.94
C LEU A 69 9.64 15.39 -9.67
N LEU A 70 10.55 14.94 -10.53
CA LEU A 70 10.41 13.68 -11.24
C LEU A 70 11.72 12.90 -11.21
N MET A 71 11.72 11.75 -10.55
CA MET A 71 12.87 10.86 -10.43
C MET A 71 12.83 9.75 -11.49
N PRO A 72 13.99 9.20 -11.89
CA PRO A 72 14.03 8.11 -12.85
C PRO A 72 13.34 6.85 -12.32
N ALA A 73 12.70 6.11 -13.22
CA ALA A 73 12.18 4.77 -12.92
C ALA A 73 13.28 3.72 -12.87
N VAL A 74 14.30 3.86 -13.73
CA VAL A 74 15.50 3.03 -13.74
C VAL A 74 16.44 3.54 -12.65
N GLN A 75 16.76 2.68 -11.69
CA GLN A 75 17.53 3.03 -10.50
C GLN A 75 18.80 2.17 -10.41
N PRO A 76 19.97 2.77 -10.15
CA PRO A 76 21.23 2.04 -10.03
C PRO A 76 21.21 1.13 -8.79
N ALA A 77 21.72 -0.10 -8.92
CA ALA A 77 21.77 -1.08 -7.83
C ALA A 77 22.56 -0.56 -6.62
N GLU A 78 23.63 0.22 -6.85
CA GLU A 78 24.53 0.71 -5.81
C GLU A 78 23.78 1.51 -4.74
N LEU A 79 22.77 2.31 -5.11
CA LEU A 79 21.98 3.07 -4.14
C LEU A 79 21.09 2.17 -3.26
N TRP A 80 20.64 1.04 -3.80
CA TRP A 80 19.86 0.02 -3.08
C TRP A 80 20.73 -0.89 -2.21
N GLU A 81 21.97 -1.10 -2.63
CA GLU A 81 22.98 -1.79 -1.83
C GLU A 81 23.39 -0.95 -0.62
N GLU A 82 23.54 0.38 -0.78
CA GLU A 82 23.81 1.30 0.33
C GLU A 82 22.74 1.23 1.43
N SER A 83 21.47 1.03 1.08
CA SER A 83 20.37 0.88 2.05
C SER A 83 20.19 -0.56 2.55
N GLY A 84 20.87 -1.54 1.94
CA GLY A 84 20.66 -2.98 2.16
C GLY A 84 19.36 -3.53 1.56
N ARG A 85 18.51 -2.69 0.95
CA ARG A 85 17.22 -3.12 0.38
C ARG A 85 17.38 -3.87 -0.93
N TRP A 86 18.52 -3.79 -1.59
CA TRP A 86 18.80 -4.58 -2.80
C TRP A 86 18.54 -6.08 -2.59
N GLU A 87 18.99 -6.64 -1.47
CA GLU A 87 18.76 -8.05 -1.14
C GLU A 87 17.44 -8.25 -0.39
N GLN A 88 17.16 -7.41 0.62
CA GLN A 88 16.01 -7.59 1.52
C GLN A 88 14.64 -7.46 0.85
N TYR A 89 14.53 -6.71 -0.26
CA TYR A 89 13.26 -6.53 -0.95
C TYR A 89 12.77 -7.80 -1.66
N GLY A 90 13.66 -8.78 -1.89
CA GLY A 90 13.28 -10.07 -2.45
C GLY A 90 12.86 -10.04 -3.92
N PRO A 91 12.00 -10.98 -4.36
CA PRO A 91 11.68 -11.18 -5.78
C PRO A 91 10.74 -10.12 -6.37
N GLU A 92 10.07 -9.32 -5.54
CA GLU A 92 9.20 -8.23 -6.01
C GLU A 92 9.98 -7.09 -6.67
N LEU A 93 11.29 -6.98 -6.39
CA LEU A 93 12.17 -6.01 -7.02
C LEU A 93 12.56 -6.49 -8.42
N LEU A 94 12.05 -5.81 -9.45
CA LEU A 94 12.41 -6.09 -10.85
C LEU A 94 13.85 -5.63 -11.12
N ARG A 95 14.80 -6.57 -11.10
CA ARG A 95 16.21 -6.35 -11.39
C ARG A 95 16.52 -6.65 -12.85
N PHE A 96 17.38 -5.87 -13.47
CA PHE A 96 17.84 -6.08 -14.84
C PHE A 96 19.24 -5.52 -15.05
N HIS A 97 19.86 -5.93 -16.15
CA HIS A 97 21.19 -5.47 -16.55
C HIS A 97 21.10 -4.57 -17.77
N ASP A 98 21.93 -3.55 -17.85
CA ASP A 98 22.12 -2.82 -19.10
C ASP A 98 23.03 -3.59 -20.08
N ARG A 99 23.27 -3.01 -21.26
CA ARG A 99 24.14 -3.61 -22.29
C ARG A 99 25.61 -3.78 -21.84
N HIS A 100 26.01 -3.12 -20.76
CA HIS A 100 27.34 -3.19 -20.18
C HIS A 100 27.40 -4.08 -18.94
N GLN A 101 26.34 -4.85 -18.66
CA GLN A 101 26.22 -5.72 -17.49
C GLN A 101 26.24 -4.97 -16.16
N ARG A 102 25.83 -3.69 -16.14
CA ARG A 102 25.59 -2.97 -14.89
C ARG A 102 24.19 -3.26 -14.39
N GLU A 103 24.06 -3.39 -13.07
CA GLU A 103 22.81 -3.76 -12.41
C GLU A 103 21.93 -2.55 -12.11
N PHE A 104 20.64 -2.72 -12.37
CA PHE A 104 19.61 -1.74 -12.10
C PHE A 104 18.35 -2.43 -11.58
N CYS A 105 17.48 -1.66 -10.96
CA CYS A 105 16.10 -2.05 -10.76
C CYS A 105 15.13 -1.05 -11.40
N PHE A 106 13.89 -1.50 -11.60
CA PHE A 106 12.77 -0.60 -11.86
C PHE A 106 12.16 -0.23 -10.51
N GLY A 107 12.23 1.05 -10.15
CA GLY A 107 11.87 1.56 -8.84
C GLY A 107 10.45 1.16 -8.38
N PRO A 108 10.31 0.34 -7.32
CA PRO A 108 9.02 0.09 -6.67
C PRO A 108 8.63 1.23 -5.72
N THR A 109 9.61 2.06 -5.36
CA THR A 109 9.57 3.29 -4.55
C THR A 109 10.93 4.01 -4.72
N HIS A 110 11.16 5.13 -4.02
CA HIS A 110 12.26 6.07 -4.29
C HIS A 110 12.97 6.60 -3.04
N GLU A 111 12.93 5.92 -1.88
CA GLU A 111 13.62 6.39 -0.67
C GLU A 111 15.13 6.58 -0.88
N GLU A 112 15.80 5.66 -1.58
CA GLU A 112 17.23 5.72 -1.88
C GLU A 112 17.56 6.89 -2.80
N ILE A 113 16.75 7.08 -3.84
CA ILE A 113 16.99 8.08 -4.88
C ILE A 113 16.83 9.49 -4.33
N ILE A 114 15.76 9.72 -3.57
CA ILE A 114 15.53 11.03 -2.97
C ILE A 114 16.52 11.32 -1.86
N THR A 115 17.01 10.30 -1.15
CA THR A 115 18.09 10.44 -0.17
C THR A 115 19.42 10.80 -0.83
N ASP A 116 19.75 10.22 -1.99
CA ASP A 116 20.94 10.60 -2.77
C ASP A 116 20.85 12.06 -3.26
N ILE A 117 19.66 12.52 -3.67
CA ILE A 117 19.44 13.93 -4.01
C ILE A 117 19.61 14.80 -2.76
N ALA A 118 18.94 14.46 -1.66
CA ALA A 118 18.96 15.24 -0.43
C ALA A 118 20.38 15.39 0.15
N ARG A 119 21.17 14.30 0.19
CA ARG A 119 22.56 14.35 0.69
C ARG A 119 23.48 15.23 -0.17
N ARG A 120 23.13 15.45 -1.45
CA ARG A 120 23.90 16.31 -2.38
C ARG A 120 23.46 17.76 -2.33
N GLU A 121 22.17 18.02 -2.17
CA GLU A 121 21.57 19.35 -2.32
C GLU A 121 21.27 20.07 -1.00
N ILE A 122 21.00 19.33 0.08
CA ILE A 122 20.72 19.90 1.40
C ILE A 122 22.04 20.02 2.16
N ARG A 123 22.59 21.24 2.22
CA ARG A 123 23.90 21.54 2.84
C ARG A 123 23.78 22.39 4.10
N SER A 124 22.60 22.92 4.41
CA SER A 124 22.36 23.75 5.58
C SER A 124 21.00 23.47 6.20
N TYR A 125 20.93 23.55 7.53
CA TYR A 125 19.67 23.50 8.28
C TYR A 125 18.65 24.56 7.83
N LYS A 126 19.11 25.67 7.24
CA LYS A 126 18.25 26.74 6.71
C LYS A 126 17.40 26.30 5.52
N GLN A 127 17.75 25.19 4.88
CA GLN A 127 16.98 24.58 3.80
C GLN A 127 15.90 23.62 4.34
N LEU A 128 15.84 23.38 5.65
CA LEU A 128 14.91 22.46 6.28
C LEU A 128 13.80 23.20 7.05
N PRO A 129 12.57 22.64 7.11
CA PRO A 129 12.15 21.41 6.45
C PRO A 129 11.91 21.60 4.94
N VAL A 130 12.04 20.51 4.18
CA VAL A 130 11.64 20.45 2.78
C VAL A 130 10.85 19.18 2.52
N ASN A 131 9.82 19.27 1.67
CA ASN A 131 8.97 18.14 1.32
C ASN A 131 8.92 18.04 -0.21
N TYR A 132 9.42 16.93 -0.75
CA TYR A 132 9.40 16.65 -2.18
C TYR A 132 8.36 15.60 -2.49
N TYR A 133 7.76 15.64 -3.67
CA TYR A 133 6.89 14.57 -4.14
C TYR A 133 7.01 14.37 -5.65
N GLN A 134 6.54 13.22 -6.13
CA GLN A 134 6.39 12.96 -7.55
C GLN A 134 5.10 12.17 -7.81
N ILE A 135 4.61 12.21 -9.05
CA ILE A 135 3.56 11.32 -9.55
C ILE A 135 4.17 10.50 -10.69
N GLN A 136 4.54 9.26 -10.42
CA GLN A 136 5.42 8.49 -11.30
C GLN A 136 5.09 6.99 -11.27
N THR A 137 5.32 6.32 -12.40
CA THR A 137 5.08 4.88 -12.58
C THR A 137 6.08 4.02 -11.80
N LYS A 138 5.55 3.17 -10.94
CA LYS A 138 6.29 2.17 -10.16
C LYS A 138 6.13 0.78 -10.76
N PHE A 139 7.05 -0.11 -10.40
CA PHE A 139 6.93 -1.52 -10.73
C PHE A 139 7.20 -2.39 -9.50
N ARG A 140 6.32 -3.36 -9.24
CA ARG A 140 6.50 -4.44 -8.27
C ARG A 140 6.15 -5.75 -8.96
N ASP A 141 7.04 -6.74 -8.98
CA ASP A 141 6.77 -8.03 -9.61
C ASP A 141 5.90 -8.92 -8.72
N GLU A 142 4.68 -8.44 -8.47
CA GLU A 142 3.67 -9.08 -7.64
C GLU A 142 3.41 -10.52 -8.10
N ILE A 143 3.50 -11.48 -7.16
CA ILE A 143 3.38 -12.90 -7.44
C ILE A 143 1.99 -13.25 -7.97
N ARG A 144 0.95 -12.55 -7.51
CA ARG A 144 -0.44 -12.77 -7.91
C ARG A 144 -1.14 -11.44 -8.18
N PRO A 145 -0.89 -10.80 -9.34
CA PRO A 145 -1.55 -9.55 -9.69
C PRO A 145 -3.03 -9.83 -9.96
N ARG A 146 -3.91 -9.12 -9.26
CA ARG A 146 -5.35 -9.35 -9.26
C ARG A 146 -6.11 -8.03 -9.17
N PHE A 147 -7.41 -8.10 -9.40
CA PHE A 147 -8.31 -6.96 -9.20
C PHE A 147 -8.03 -5.72 -10.06
N GLY A 148 -7.50 -5.93 -11.27
CA GLY A 148 -7.26 -4.85 -12.21
C GLY A 148 -6.12 -3.94 -11.77
N ILE A 149 -6.41 -2.64 -11.66
CA ILE A 149 -5.44 -1.63 -11.23
C ILE A 149 -5.29 -1.50 -9.71
N MET A 150 -6.05 -2.27 -8.92
CA MET A 150 -5.92 -2.25 -7.45
C MET A 150 -4.65 -2.98 -6.99
N ARG A 151 -4.28 -4.08 -7.67
CA ARG A 151 -3.07 -4.85 -7.40
C ARG A 151 -2.37 -5.28 -8.69
N ALA A 152 -1.78 -4.29 -9.34
CA ALA A 152 -1.04 -4.42 -10.60
C ALA A 152 0.47 -4.52 -10.36
N ARG A 153 1.21 -4.95 -11.39
CA ARG A 153 2.68 -4.96 -11.37
C ARG A 153 3.25 -3.61 -11.74
N GLU A 154 2.68 -2.97 -12.76
CA GLU A 154 2.99 -1.59 -13.14
C GLU A 154 1.83 -0.68 -12.75
N PHE A 155 2.09 0.35 -11.96
CA PHE A 155 1.05 1.24 -11.45
C PHE A 155 1.57 2.66 -11.21
N LEU A 156 0.67 3.63 -11.20
CA LEU A 156 1.01 5.02 -10.90
C LEU A 156 0.95 5.25 -9.39
N MET A 157 1.98 5.86 -8.84
CA MET A 157 2.02 6.24 -7.44
C MET A 157 2.34 7.71 -7.31
N LYS A 158 1.69 8.37 -6.36
CA LYS A 158 2.21 9.60 -5.76
C LYS A 158 2.98 9.22 -4.52
N ASP A 159 4.26 9.52 -4.48
CA ASP A 159 5.18 9.30 -3.36
C ASP A 159 5.80 10.63 -2.95
N ALA A 160 5.93 10.85 -1.65
CA ALA A 160 6.40 12.10 -1.05
C ALA A 160 7.38 11.81 0.09
N TYR A 161 8.40 12.64 0.20
CA TYR A 161 9.53 12.48 1.09
C TYR A 161 9.92 13.82 1.68
N SER A 162 9.90 13.91 3.01
CA SER A 162 10.22 15.13 3.73
C SER A 162 11.46 14.96 4.59
N PHE A 163 12.29 16.01 4.64
CA PHE A 163 13.55 16.03 5.36
C PHE A 163 13.48 17.07 6.48
N HIS A 164 13.99 16.70 7.65
CA HIS A 164 13.78 17.43 8.90
C HIS A 164 15.05 17.49 9.72
N ILE A 165 15.20 18.56 10.51
CA ILE A 165 16.30 18.72 11.46
C ILE A 165 16.04 17.96 12.78
N ASP A 166 14.77 17.79 13.15
CA ASP A 166 14.35 17.17 14.39
C ASP A 166 12.96 16.52 14.25
N GLN A 167 12.58 15.74 15.27
CA GLN A 167 11.31 15.01 15.32
C GLN A 167 10.11 15.96 15.33
N ALA A 168 10.18 17.10 16.02
CA ALA A 168 9.07 18.04 16.10
C ALA A 168 8.75 18.68 14.73
N SER A 169 9.76 18.88 13.88
CA SER A 169 9.61 19.30 12.49
C SER A 169 8.95 18.20 11.65
N LEU A 170 9.37 16.94 11.83
CA LEU A 170 8.75 15.78 11.17
C LEU A 170 7.27 15.64 11.56
N ASP A 171 6.94 15.68 12.85
CA ASP A 171 5.57 15.51 13.35
C ASP A 171 4.61 16.56 12.75
N LYS A 172 5.07 17.81 12.62
CA LYS A 172 4.30 18.88 11.97
C LYS A 172 4.03 18.59 10.51
N THR A 173 5.05 18.18 9.76
CA THR A 173 4.87 17.85 8.33
C THR A 173 4.05 16.58 8.15
N TYR A 174 4.19 15.60 9.04
CA TYR A 174 3.35 14.40 9.05
C TYR A 174 1.87 14.76 9.19
N GLN A 175 1.52 15.64 10.13
CA GLN A 175 0.14 16.11 10.28
C GLN A 175 -0.36 16.89 9.05
N VAL A 176 0.49 17.74 8.45
CA VAL A 176 0.17 18.45 7.21
C VAL A 176 -0.16 17.46 6.08
N MET A 177 0.60 16.37 5.97
CA MET A 177 0.39 15.31 4.99
C MET A 177 -0.87 14.48 5.27
N TYR A 178 -1.13 14.17 6.54
CA TYR A 178 -2.38 13.52 6.98
C TYR A 178 -3.60 14.36 6.56
N ASP A 179 -3.58 15.67 6.82
CA ASP A 179 -4.67 16.56 6.46
C ASP A 179 -4.78 16.72 4.93
N ALA A 180 -3.65 16.73 4.21
CA ALA A 180 -3.63 16.78 2.75
C ALA A 180 -4.27 15.54 2.13
N TYR A 181 -3.93 14.34 2.60
CA TYR A 181 -4.54 13.09 2.14
C TYR A 181 -6.04 13.08 2.45
N SER A 182 -6.43 13.51 3.66
CA SER A 182 -7.83 13.64 4.04
C SER A 182 -8.61 14.55 3.07
N ARG A 183 -8.03 15.70 2.68
CA ARG A 183 -8.63 16.59 1.67
C ARG A 183 -8.68 15.95 0.29
N ILE A 184 -7.62 15.26 -0.15
CA ILE A 184 -7.58 14.56 -1.44
C ILE A 184 -8.74 13.57 -1.54
N PHE A 185 -8.86 12.64 -0.59
CA PHE A 185 -9.91 11.62 -0.62
C PHE A 185 -11.31 12.23 -0.50
N THR A 186 -11.48 13.29 0.31
CA THR A 186 -12.74 14.04 0.40
C THR A 186 -13.12 14.69 -0.93
N ARG A 187 -12.16 15.35 -1.60
CA ARG A 187 -12.38 16.00 -2.91
C ARG A 187 -12.63 15.00 -4.04
N LEU A 188 -12.12 13.78 -3.91
CA LEU A 188 -12.44 12.66 -4.80
C LEU A 188 -13.82 12.05 -4.52
N GLY A 189 -14.50 12.44 -3.44
CA GLY A 189 -15.83 11.96 -3.08
C GLY A 189 -15.85 10.53 -2.56
N LEU A 190 -14.76 10.09 -1.90
CA LEU A 190 -14.61 8.72 -1.41
C LEU A 190 -15.04 8.62 0.06
N GLY A 191 -15.69 7.51 0.42
CA GLY A 191 -15.88 7.13 1.82
C GLY A 191 -14.62 6.43 2.33
N PHE A 192 -13.82 7.11 3.13
CA PHE A 192 -12.51 6.61 3.58
C PHE A 192 -12.30 6.77 5.08
N ARG A 193 -11.36 6.00 5.62
CA ARG A 193 -10.93 6.09 7.01
C ARG A 193 -9.40 6.01 7.11
N PRO A 194 -8.75 7.00 7.76
CA PRO A 194 -7.37 6.85 8.20
C PRO A 194 -7.31 5.90 9.39
N VAL A 195 -6.38 4.95 9.37
CA VAL A 195 -6.18 3.94 10.42
C VAL A 195 -4.71 3.83 10.79
N GLN A 196 -4.41 3.49 12.04
CA GLN A 196 -3.04 3.17 12.45
C GLN A 196 -2.58 1.88 11.77
N ALA A 197 -1.34 1.87 11.29
CA ALA A 197 -0.78 0.75 10.53
C ALA A 197 0.61 0.36 11.03
N ASP A 198 1.08 -0.80 10.58
CA ASP A 198 2.49 -1.16 10.75
C ASP A 198 3.37 -0.29 9.83
N SER A 199 4.62 -0.07 10.24
CA SER A 199 5.60 0.64 9.41
C SER A 199 6.27 -0.29 8.38
N GLY A 200 6.11 -1.61 8.55
CA GLY A 200 6.52 -2.63 7.60
C GLY A 200 8.01 -2.55 7.22
N THR A 201 8.31 -2.88 5.96
CA THR A 201 9.68 -2.91 5.42
C THR A 201 10.25 -1.54 5.05
N ILE A 202 9.42 -0.50 5.05
CA ILE A 202 9.88 0.89 4.85
C ILE A 202 10.56 1.41 6.14
N GLY A 203 10.21 0.82 7.30
CA GLY A 203 10.70 1.23 8.61
C GLY A 203 10.02 2.51 9.11
N GLY A 204 10.25 2.84 10.39
CA GLY A 204 9.62 3.98 11.05
C GLY A 204 8.87 3.59 12.34
N SER A 205 8.36 4.59 13.05
CA SER A 205 7.67 4.41 14.34
C SER A 205 6.17 4.71 14.30
N VAL A 206 5.73 5.56 13.35
CA VAL A 206 4.32 5.98 13.22
C VAL A 206 3.90 5.84 11.76
N SER A 207 2.86 5.06 11.53
CA SER A 207 2.29 4.80 10.20
C SER A 207 0.77 4.92 10.24
N HIS A 208 0.21 5.56 9.21
CA HIS A 208 -1.23 5.64 8.99
C HIS A 208 -1.54 5.25 7.54
N GLU A 209 -2.50 4.34 7.40
CA GLU A 209 -3.06 3.96 6.10
C GLU A 209 -4.40 4.67 5.89
N PHE A 210 -4.68 5.04 4.64
CA PHE A 210 -5.96 5.62 4.25
C PHE A 210 -6.75 4.59 3.44
N HIS A 211 -7.78 4.01 4.06
CA HIS A 211 -8.60 2.96 3.46
C HIS A 211 -9.88 3.51 2.89
N VAL A 212 -10.19 3.20 1.62
CA VAL A 212 -11.54 3.39 1.07
C VAL A 212 -12.40 2.21 1.51
N LEU A 213 -13.55 2.51 2.12
CA LEU A 213 -14.44 1.49 2.67
C LEU A 213 -15.17 0.77 1.53
N ALA A 214 -14.88 -0.51 1.35
CA ALA A 214 -15.51 -1.36 0.34
C ALA A 214 -15.48 -2.83 0.76
N ASP A 215 -16.54 -3.57 0.46
CA ASP A 215 -16.63 -5.01 0.72
C ASP A 215 -15.56 -5.85 -0.02
N SER A 216 -14.96 -5.26 -1.06
CA SER A 216 -13.89 -5.89 -1.85
C SER A 216 -12.48 -5.51 -1.39
N GLY A 217 -12.33 -4.85 -0.24
CA GLY A 217 -11.01 -4.53 0.33
C GLY A 217 -10.26 -5.78 0.75
N GLU A 218 -8.93 -5.80 0.55
CA GLU A 218 -8.09 -6.91 1.03
C GLU A 218 -7.73 -6.77 2.52
N ASP A 219 -7.74 -5.54 3.03
CA ASP A 219 -7.38 -5.23 4.41
C ASP A 219 -8.60 -5.22 5.33
N ALA A 220 -8.43 -5.84 6.50
CA ALA A 220 -9.39 -5.75 7.59
C ALA A 220 -9.01 -4.59 8.51
N ILE A 221 -9.99 -3.75 8.83
CA ILE A 221 -9.84 -2.64 9.77
C ILE A 221 -10.62 -2.90 11.05
N ALA A 222 -9.97 -2.74 12.20
CA ALA A 222 -10.61 -2.70 13.50
C ALA A 222 -10.94 -1.25 13.84
N PHE A 223 -12.19 -0.97 14.22
CA PHE A 223 -12.60 0.36 14.67
C PHE A 223 -13.47 0.25 15.93
N SER A 224 -13.32 1.23 16.82
CA SER A 224 -14.12 1.28 18.04
C SER A 224 -15.58 1.62 17.72
N SER A 225 -16.52 0.94 18.35
CA SER A 225 -17.96 1.24 18.24
C SER A 225 -18.37 2.53 18.94
N SER A 226 -17.53 3.05 19.85
CA SER A 226 -17.85 4.20 20.72
C SER A 226 -16.81 5.31 20.68
N GLY A 227 -15.78 5.23 19.84
CA GLY A 227 -14.62 6.12 19.93
C GLY A 227 -13.91 6.36 18.60
N GLU A 228 -12.74 7.01 18.69
CA GLU A 228 -11.99 7.48 17.53
C GLU A 228 -10.97 6.44 17.00
N TYR A 229 -10.72 5.37 17.76
CA TYR A 229 -9.72 4.36 17.42
C TYR A 229 -10.07 3.62 16.13
N ALA A 230 -9.11 3.57 15.21
CA ALA A 230 -9.12 2.70 14.05
C ALA A 230 -7.69 2.24 13.72
N ALA A 231 -7.52 0.95 13.47
CA ALA A 231 -6.23 0.36 13.11
C ALA A 231 -6.42 -0.75 12.07
N ASN A 232 -5.40 -1.00 11.26
CA ASN A 232 -5.29 -2.24 10.50
C ASN A 232 -5.25 -3.41 11.51
N VAL A 233 -5.96 -4.51 11.23
CA VAL A 233 -6.01 -5.69 12.12
C VAL A 233 -4.62 -6.25 12.42
N GLU A 234 -3.65 -6.09 11.52
CA GLU A 234 -2.25 -6.48 11.75
C GLU A 234 -1.59 -5.69 12.89
N ARG A 235 -2.05 -4.46 13.16
CA ARG A 235 -1.54 -3.58 14.22
C ARG A 235 -2.45 -3.51 15.44
N ALA A 236 -3.73 -3.87 15.29
CA ALA A 236 -4.75 -3.72 16.31
C ALA A 236 -4.39 -4.51 17.58
N GLU A 237 -4.29 -3.81 18.71
CA GLU A 237 -3.96 -4.46 19.97
C GLU A 237 -5.18 -5.24 20.49
N ALA A 238 -5.02 -6.56 20.63
CA ALA A 238 -5.99 -7.39 21.32
C ALA A 238 -5.74 -7.30 22.84
N MET A 239 -6.66 -6.66 23.56
CA MET A 239 -6.59 -6.63 25.01
C MET A 239 -6.65 -8.05 25.59
N ALA A 240 -5.73 -8.37 26.49
CA ALA A 240 -5.74 -9.65 27.18
C ALA A 240 -7.03 -9.84 27.98
N PRO A 241 -7.55 -11.09 28.10
CA PRO A 241 -8.69 -11.38 28.97
C PRO A 241 -8.45 -10.85 30.38
N ALA A 242 -9.45 -10.15 30.92
CA ALA A 242 -9.37 -9.62 32.28
C ALA A 242 -9.49 -10.73 33.33
N GLY A 243 -8.70 -10.62 34.41
CA GLY A 243 -8.75 -11.52 35.56
C GLY A 243 -7.53 -12.43 35.68
N ASP A 244 -7.40 -13.05 36.85
CA ASP A 244 -6.32 -13.99 37.11
C ASP A 244 -6.58 -15.33 36.41
N ARG A 245 -5.51 -15.97 35.94
CA ARG A 245 -5.58 -17.34 35.43
C ARG A 245 -6.15 -18.25 36.53
N PRO A 246 -7.23 -19.00 36.28
CA PRO A 246 -7.78 -19.92 37.26
C PRO A 246 -6.74 -20.91 37.79
N ALA A 247 -6.92 -21.34 39.04
CA ALA A 247 -6.11 -22.40 39.61
C ALA A 247 -6.21 -23.69 38.77
N PRO A 248 -5.13 -24.50 38.69
CA PRO A 248 -5.17 -25.75 37.94
C PRO A 248 -6.27 -26.67 38.48
N ALA A 249 -7.08 -27.20 37.57
CA ALA A 249 -8.22 -28.07 37.91
C ALA A 249 -7.97 -29.55 37.58
N ALA A 250 -6.83 -29.87 36.97
CA ALA A 250 -6.46 -31.23 36.57
C ALA A 250 -4.94 -31.37 36.43
N ASP A 251 -4.45 -32.60 36.60
CA ASP A 251 -3.07 -32.97 36.28
C ASP A 251 -2.87 -33.06 34.75
N MET A 252 -1.65 -32.83 34.28
CA MET A 252 -1.31 -32.92 32.87
C MET A 252 -1.25 -34.38 32.41
N THR A 253 -1.98 -34.72 31.35
CA THR A 253 -2.02 -36.07 30.77
C THR A 253 -1.76 -36.03 29.27
N ALA A 254 -1.01 -37.00 28.75
CA ALA A 254 -0.90 -37.22 27.32
C ALA A 254 -2.12 -38.02 26.84
N VAL A 255 -2.70 -37.61 25.72
CA VAL A 255 -3.84 -38.29 25.08
C VAL A 255 -3.49 -38.53 23.62
N ASP A 256 -3.68 -39.76 23.15
CA ASP A 256 -3.49 -40.09 21.74
C ASP A 256 -4.62 -39.48 20.91
N THR A 257 -4.28 -38.59 19.98
CA THR A 257 -5.22 -37.91 19.07
C THR A 257 -4.97 -38.30 17.59
N PRO A 258 -5.11 -39.59 17.22
CA PRO A 258 -4.78 -40.06 15.87
C PRO A 258 -5.69 -39.40 14.84
N GLY A 259 -5.09 -38.87 13.77
CA GLY A 259 -5.82 -38.26 12.64
C GLY A 259 -6.47 -36.90 12.93
N GLN A 260 -6.19 -36.27 14.07
CA GLN A 260 -6.70 -34.94 14.41
C GLN A 260 -5.65 -33.88 14.06
N HIS A 261 -6.00 -32.91 13.21
CA HIS A 261 -5.02 -31.98 12.63
C HIS A 261 -5.39 -30.50 12.81
N SER A 262 -6.63 -30.19 13.18
CA SER A 262 -7.12 -28.84 13.45
C SER A 262 -7.57 -28.65 14.90
N ILE A 263 -7.74 -27.40 15.33
CA ILE A 263 -8.31 -27.10 16.65
C ILE A 263 -9.74 -27.61 16.73
N GLU A 264 -10.48 -27.51 15.63
CA GLU A 264 -11.85 -28.00 15.48
C GLU A 264 -11.91 -29.52 15.69
N ASP A 265 -11.00 -30.27 15.07
CA ASP A 265 -10.88 -31.72 15.22
C ASP A 265 -10.61 -32.09 16.69
N VAL A 266 -9.62 -31.43 17.32
CA VAL A 266 -9.25 -31.66 18.71
C VAL A 266 -10.38 -31.30 19.67
N CYS A 267 -11.08 -30.20 19.43
CA CYS A 267 -12.24 -29.78 20.23
C CYS A 267 -13.35 -30.84 20.18
N THR A 268 -13.64 -31.35 18.99
CA THR A 268 -14.67 -32.38 18.79
C THR A 268 -14.25 -33.70 19.43
N PHE A 269 -12.99 -34.12 19.25
CA PHE A 269 -12.47 -35.39 19.74
C PHE A 269 -12.37 -35.44 21.28
N LEU A 270 -11.93 -34.34 21.91
CA LEU A 270 -11.73 -34.25 23.35
C LEU A 270 -12.93 -33.64 24.10
N ASP A 271 -14.04 -33.38 23.41
CA ASP A 271 -15.22 -32.68 23.96
C ASP A 271 -14.83 -31.41 24.73
N THR A 272 -14.01 -30.58 24.09
CA THR A 272 -13.49 -29.33 24.66
C THR A 272 -13.79 -28.14 23.77
N ARG A 273 -13.44 -26.94 24.25
CA ARG A 273 -13.64 -25.68 23.54
C ARG A 273 -12.31 -25.11 23.07
N ALA A 274 -12.35 -24.37 21.96
CA ALA A 274 -11.15 -23.77 21.38
C ALA A 274 -10.42 -22.81 22.34
N ASP A 275 -11.14 -22.14 23.24
CA ASP A 275 -10.56 -21.26 24.27
C ASP A 275 -9.79 -22.01 25.38
N ARG A 276 -9.81 -23.35 25.36
CA ARG A 276 -9.01 -24.24 26.21
C ARG A 276 -7.89 -24.94 25.45
N CYS A 277 -7.73 -24.65 24.16
CA CYS A 277 -6.68 -25.20 23.32
C CYS A 277 -5.62 -24.12 23.05
N VAL A 278 -4.37 -24.54 22.87
CA VAL A 278 -3.28 -23.66 22.45
C VAL A 278 -2.81 -24.12 21.08
N LYS A 279 -2.71 -23.17 20.14
CA LYS A 279 -2.10 -23.40 18.83
C LYS A 279 -0.65 -22.93 18.89
N THR A 280 0.28 -23.87 18.69
CA THR A 280 1.72 -23.62 18.62
C THR A 280 2.21 -23.68 17.19
#